data_AF-A0A5N3VID3-F1
#
_entry.id   AF-A0A5N3VID3-F1
#
_cell.length_a   1.000
_cell.length_b   1.000
_cell.length_c   1.000
_cell.angle_alpha   90.00
_cell.angle_beta   90.00
_cell.angle_gamma   90.00
#
_symmetry.space_group_name_H-M   'P 1'
#
loop_
_entity.id
_entity.type
_entity.pdbx_description
1 polymer ?
#
loop_
_entity_poly.entity_id
_entity_poly.type
_entity_poly.pdbx_seq_one_letter_code
_entity_poly.pdbx_strand_id
1 'polypeptide(L)'
;MELMMAEPSRKRKPSPGSGMTSACHRKCVPPHYKEAELSKGESVCLDRCVSKYLDIHERMGKKLTELSMQDEELMKRVQQSAGPV
;
A
#
# COMPACT_ATOMS: atom_id res chain seq x y z
N MET A 1 26.20 4.87 12.70
CA MET A 1 24.78 4.46 12.61
C MET A 1 23.93 5.72 12.38
N GLU A 2 24.41 6.65 11.57
CA GLU A 2 24.32 6.63 10.11
C GLU A 2 22.87 6.55 9.61
N LEU A 3 22.35 7.76 9.45
CA LEU A 3 21.27 8.17 8.57
C LEU A 3 21.49 7.61 7.16
N MET A 4 20.75 6.57 6.79
CA MET A 4 20.46 6.23 5.40
C MET A 4 19.00 5.78 5.27
N MET A 5 18.11 6.74 5.08
CA MET A 5 16.88 6.58 4.30
C MET A 5 16.67 7.91 3.55
N ALA A 6 17.43 8.16 2.49
CA ALA A 6 17.08 7.85 1.10
C ALA A 6 15.86 8.67 0.59
N GLU A 7 16.21 9.78 -0.06
CA GLU A 7 15.52 10.56 -1.10
C GLU A 7 14.14 11.24 -0.84
N PRO A 8 14.03 12.57 -1.06
CA PRO A 8 12.80 13.34 -1.05
C PRO A 8 12.12 13.31 -2.44
N SER A 9 10.77 13.25 -2.47
CA SER A 9 9.90 13.66 -3.61
C SER A 9 9.08 12.62 -4.40
N ARG A 10 8.85 11.39 -3.91
CA ARG A 10 7.66 10.62 -4.38
C ARG A 10 6.81 10.20 -3.20
N LYS A 11 5.62 10.82 -3.12
CA LYS A 11 4.61 10.75 -2.06
C LYS A 11 4.30 9.31 -1.59
N ARG A 12 5.15 8.69 -0.79
CA ARG A 12 4.69 7.79 0.28
C ARG A 12 3.93 8.68 1.25
N LYS A 13 2.62 8.80 1.09
CA LYS A 13 1.79 9.26 2.22
C LYS A 13 1.59 8.04 3.10
N PRO A 14 2.17 7.96 4.31
CA PRO A 14 1.77 6.95 5.28
C PRO A 14 0.33 7.27 5.72
N SER A 15 -0.46 6.21 5.82
CA SER A 15 -1.88 6.05 6.13
C SER A 15 -2.59 7.10 6.99
N PRO A 16 -3.91 7.30 6.78
CA PRO A 16 -4.85 7.33 7.89
C PRO A 16 -5.83 6.15 7.77
N GLY A 17 -5.52 5.08 8.51
CA GLY A 17 -6.28 3.83 8.60
C GLY A 17 -5.80 2.76 7.64
N SER A 18 -5.13 1.73 8.15
CA SER A 18 -4.78 0.48 7.46
C SER A 18 -6.04 -0.38 7.20
N GLY A 19 -7.10 0.23 6.69
CA GLY A 19 -8.43 -0.36 6.60
C GLY A 19 -9.03 -0.19 5.21
N MET A 20 -9.64 -1.26 4.72
CA MET A 20 -10.47 -1.29 3.51
C MET A 20 -11.46 -0.11 3.46
N THR A 21 -12.07 0.22 4.60
CA THR A 21 -13.08 1.28 4.74
C THR A 21 -12.53 2.66 4.38
N SER A 22 -11.34 3.04 4.84
CA SER A 22 -10.77 4.37 4.57
C SER A 22 -10.36 4.50 3.09
N ALA A 23 -9.85 3.42 2.50
CA ALA A 23 -9.48 3.35 1.10
C ALA A 23 -10.72 3.46 0.19
N CYS A 24 -11.79 2.74 0.50
CA CYS A 24 -13.01 2.76 -0.28
C CYS A 24 -13.81 4.05 -0.10
N HIS A 25 -13.86 4.60 1.11
CA HIS A 25 -14.46 5.90 1.36
C HIS A 25 -13.76 7.00 0.52
N ARG A 26 -12.43 7.05 0.51
CA ARG A 26 -11.67 8.02 -0.31
C ARG A 26 -11.86 7.86 -1.82
N LYS A 27 -12.16 6.65 -2.29
CA LYS A 27 -12.36 6.37 -3.72
C LYS A 27 -13.79 6.63 -4.19
N CYS A 28 -14.77 6.32 -3.35
CA CYS A 28 -16.17 6.27 -3.74
C CYS A 28 -16.99 7.43 -3.20
N VAL A 29 -16.54 8.10 -2.14
CA VAL A 29 -17.24 9.21 -1.50
C VAL A 29 -16.46 10.51 -1.72
N PRO A 30 -17.00 11.47 -2.50
CA PRO A 30 -16.34 12.73 -2.78
C PRO A 30 -16.31 13.63 -1.52
N PRO A 31 -15.31 14.51 -1.37
CA PRO A 31 -15.21 15.39 -0.21
C PRO A 31 -16.30 16.48 -0.15
N HIS A 32 -16.99 16.73 -1.27
CA HIS A 32 -18.13 17.65 -1.34
C HIS A 32 -19.42 16.85 -1.44
N TYR A 33 -20.10 16.72 -0.29
CA TYR A 33 -21.41 16.09 -0.19
C TYR A 33 -22.48 17.06 -0.71
N LYS A 34 -23.21 16.66 -1.76
CA LYS A 34 -24.40 17.39 -2.22
C LYS A 34 -25.64 17.03 -1.40
N GLU A 35 -25.67 15.82 -0.86
CA GLU A 35 -26.82 15.22 -0.19
C GLU A 35 -26.31 14.40 1.01
N ALA A 36 -27.13 14.22 2.05
CA ALA A 36 -26.74 13.52 3.28
C ALA A 36 -26.79 11.97 3.17
N GLU A 37 -27.34 11.47 2.06
CA GLU A 37 -27.48 10.03 1.78
C GLU A 37 -26.52 9.61 0.66
N LEU A 38 -26.05 8.36 0.74
CA LEU A 38 -25.27 7.77 -0.34
C LEU A 38 -26.12 7.66 -1.60
N SER A 39 -25.64 8.25 -2.69
CA SER A 39 -26.24 8.05 -3.99
C SER A 39 -26.09 6.60 -4.44
N LYS A 40 -27.02 6.10 -5.26
CA LYS A 40 -26.96 4.74 -5.84
C LYS A 40 -25.59 4.43 -6.49
N GLY A 41 -24.94 5.44 -7.06
CA GLY A 41 -23.60 5.31 -7.65
C GLY A 41 -22.48 5.09 -6.63
N GLU A 42 -22.59 5.71 -5.44
CA GLU A 42 -21.61 5.58 -4.36
C GLU A 42 -21.71 4.20 -3.72
N SER A 43 -22.93 3.71 -3.48
CA SER A 43 -23.16 2.35 -2.96
C SER A 43 -22.57 1.28 -3.88
N VAL A 44 -22.84 1.36 -5.19
CA VAL A 44 -22.27 0.43 -6.18
C VAL A 44 -20.75 0.56 -6.27
N CYS A 45 -20.20 1.76 -6.10
CA CYS A 45 -18.75 1.95 -6.07
C CYS A 45 -18.13 1.26 -4.84
N LEU A 46 -18.74 1.38 -3.66
CA LEU A 46 -18.26 0.75 -2.43
C LEU A 46 -18.18 -0.78 -2.57
N ASP A 47 -19.22 -1.43 -3.09
CA ASP A 47 -19.23 -2.88 -3.34
C ASP A 47 -18.08 -3.31 -4.26
N ARG A 48 -17.90 -2.60 -5.37
CA ARG A 48 -16.81 -2.84 -6.32
C ARG A 48 -15.43 -2.57 -5.69
N CYS A 49 -15.34 -1.58 -4.82
CA CYS A 49 -14.10 -1.22 -4.16
C CYS A 49 -13.67 -2.31 -3.16
N VAL A 50 -14.58 -2.81 -2.34
CA VAL A 50 -14.32 -3.88 -1.38
C VAL A 50 -13.82 -5.14 -2.09
N SER A 51 -14.51 -5.56 -3.16
CA SER A 51 -14.11 -6.71 -3.96
C SER A 51 -12.67 -6.55 -4.52
N LYS A 52 -12.34 -5.37 -5.06
CA LYS A 52 -10.98 -5.09 -5.56
C LYS A 52 -9.94 -4.97 -4.46
N TYR A 53 -10.30 -4.44 -3.30
CA TYR A 53 -9.38 -4.25 -2.18
C TYR A 53 -8.86 -5.60 -1.70
N LEU A 54 -9.74 -6.59 -1.53
CA LEU A 54 -9.36 -7.93 -1.08
C LEU A 54 -8.45 -8.64 -2.09
N ASP A 55 -8.78 -8.60 -3.39
CA ASP A 55 -7.97 -9.20 -4.45
C ASP A 55 -6.55 -8.59 -4.49
N ILE A 56 -6.45 -7.26 -4.40
CA ILE A 56 -5.15 -6.58 -4.36
C ILE A 56 -4.42 -6.89 -3.07
N HIS A 57 -5.10 -6.91 -1.93
CA HIS A 57 -4.50 -7.16 -0.62
C HIS A 57 -3.83 -8.54 -0.57
N GLU A 58 -4.47 -9.57 -1.13
CA GLU A 58 -3.88 -10.92 -1.22
C GLU A 58 -2.64 -10.95 -2.11
N ARG A 59 -2.71 -10.34 -3.31
CA ARG A 59 -1.58 -10.31 -4.26
C ARG A 59 -0.39 -9.53 -3.70
N MET A 60 -0.64 -8.42 -3.02
CA MET A 60 0.39 -7.62 -2.37
C MET A 60 1.05 -8.39 -1.23
N GLY A 61 0.28 -9.16 -0.45
CA GLY A 61 0.82 -10.03 0.59
C GLY A 61 1.84 -11.04 0.04
N LYS A 62 1.47 -11.76 -1.04
CA LYS A 62 2.36 -12.74 -1.68
C LYS A 62 3.65 -12.08 -2.20
N LYS A 63 3.52 -10.93 -2.88
CA LYS A 63 4.65 -10.22 -3.45
C LYS A 63 5.57 -9.62 -2.40
N LEU A 64 5.02 -9.15 -1.27
CA LEU A 64 5.82 -8.64 -0.16
C LEU A 64 6.70 -9.75 0.43
N THR A 65 6.13 -10.94 0.65
CA THR A 65 6.90 -12.10 1.13
C THR A 65 7.99 -12.51 0.14
N GLU A 66 7.69 -12.59 -1.16
CA GLU A 66 8.67 -12.90 -2.20
C GLU A 66 9.83 -11.90 -2.20
N LEU A 67 9.52 -10.61 -2.12
CA LEU A 67 10.53 -9.55 -2.07
C LEU A 67 11.39 -9.62 -0.80
N SER A 68 10.81 -9.95 0.36
CA SER A 68 11.56 -10.11 1.60
C SER A 68 12.57 -11.27 1.51
N MET A 69 12.20 -12.38 0.86
CA MET A 69 13.13 -13.50 0.63
C MET A 69 14.24 -13.12 -0.34
N GLN A 70 13.92 -12.35 -1.38
CA GLN A 70 14.89 -11.86 -2.36
C GLN A 70 15.89 -10.87 -1.74
N ASP A 71 15.41 -9.98 -0.86
CA ASP A 71 16.22 -8.99 -0.16
C ASP A 71 17.22 -9.65 0.81
N GLU A 72 16.81 -10.69 1.55
CA GLU A 72 17.72 -11.47 2.40
C GLU A 72 18.84 -12.14 1.59
N GLU A 73 18.51 -12.70 0.41
CA GLU A 73 19.51 -13.35 -0.43
C GLU A 73 20.46 -12.33 -1.08
N LEU A 74 19.94 -11.17 -1.50
CA LEU A 74 20.76 -10.07 -1.99
C LEU A 74 21.67 -9.53 -0.89
N MET A 75 21.16 -9.32 0.33
CA MET A 75 21.94 -8.89 1.49
C MET A 75 23.08 -9.87 1.81
N LYS A 76 22.82 -11.18 1.77
CA LYS A 76 23.88 -12.20 1.90
C LYS A 76 24.96 -12.11 0.82
N ARG A 77 24.56 -11.89 -0.44
CA ARG A 77 25.51 -11.73 -1.56
C ARG A 77 26.33 -10.45 -1.42
N VAL A 78 25.70 -9.33 -1.02
CA VAL A 78 26.37 -8.05 -0.79
C VAL A 78 27.41 -8.18 0.34
N GLN A 79 27.05 -8.84 1.46
CA GLN A 79 27.97 -9.12 2.57
C GLN A 79 29.17 -9.98 2.16
N GLN A 80 29.00 -10.92 1.23
CA GLN A 80 30.07 -11.77 0.72
C GLN A 80 30.99 -11.06 -0.28
N SER A 81 30.47 -10.08 -1.03
CA SER A 81 31.28 -9.24 -1.92
C SER A 81 32.02 -8.10 -1.20
N ALA A 82 31.56 -7.72 -0.01
CA ALA A 82 32.24 -6.78 0.89
C ALA A 82 33.08 -7.55 1.93
N GLY A 83 34.04 -8.35 1.47
CA GLY A 83 35.02 -9.01 2.33
C GLY A 83 35.91 -8.00 3.08
N PRO A 84 36.47 -8.38 4.24
CA PRO A 84 37.20 -7.48 5.13
C PRO A 84 38.48 -6.96 4.45
N VAL A 85 38.66 -5.63 4.48
CA VAL A 85 39.97 -5.01 4.24
C VAL A 85 40.93 -5.37 5.38
#